data_AF-A0A158BXN4-F1
#
_entry.id   AF-A0A158BXN4-F1
#
_cell.length_a   1.000
_cell.length_b   1.000
_cell.length_c   1.000
_cell.angle_alpha   90.00
_cell.angle_beta   90.00
_cell.angle_gamma   90.00
#
_symmetry.space_group_name_H-M   'P 1'
#
loop_
_entity.id
_entity.type
_entity.pdbx_description
1 polymer ?
#
loop_
_entity_poly.entity_id
_entity_poly.type
_entity_poly.pdbx_seq_one_letter_code
_entity_poly.pdbx_strand_id
1 'polypeptide(L)' 'MTTAEERTRAVVGARDLLATLAEGRGLYCEDLVRTLAMALLRHYPSQSDIDESAIALPDVWAKAEEVANRRRR' A
#
# COMPACT_ATOMS: atom_id res chain seq x y z
N MET A 1 11.11 -13.85 -7.46
CA MET A 1 9.67 -13.82 -7.16
C MET A 1 9.50 -13.36 -5.73
N THR A 2 8.60 -12.43 -5.46
CA THR A 2 8.21 -12.05 -4.09
C THR A 2 7.12 -12.99 -3.59
N THR A 3 7.14 -13.34 -2.31
CA THR A 3 6.14 -14.26 -1.74
C THR A 3 4.85 -13.52 -1.36
N ALA A 4 3.75 -14.24 -1.18
CA ALA A 4 2.50 -13.65 -0.69
C ALA A 4 2.67 -13.02 0.71
N GLU A 5 3.51 -13.63 1.55
CA GLU A 5 3.84 -13.13 2.88
C GLU A 5 4.62 -11.81 2.82
N GLU A 6 5.63 -11.71 1.95
CA GLU A 6 6.41 -10.48 1.74
C GLU A 6 5.53 -9.32 1.27
N ARG A 7 4.61 -9.58 0.33
CA ARG A 7 3.64 -8.58 -0.17
C ARG A 7 2.71 -8.11 0.94
N THR A 8 2.18 -9.04 1.75
CA THR A 8 1.30 -8.71 2.87
C THR A 8 2.02 -7.84 3.90
N ARG A 9 3.26 -8.22 4.25
CA ARG A 9 4.10 -7.45 5.18
C ARG A 9 4.37 -6.03 4.67
N ALA A 10 4.61 -5.89 3.36
CA ALA A 10 4.83 -4.58 2.75
C ALA A 10 3.61 -3.67 2.84
N VAL A 11 2.41 -4.20 2.59
CA VAL A 11 1.15 -3.42 2.69
C VAL A 11 0.87 -2.99 4.13
N VAL A 12 0.97 -3.93 5.08
CA VAL A 12 0.75 -3.62 6.51
C VAL A 12 1.78 -2.61 7.01
N GLY A 13 3.06 -2.81 6.70
CA GLY A 13 4.12 -1.90 7.10
C GLY A 13 4.00 -0.50 6.46
N ALA A 14 3.54 -0.41 5.21
CA ALA A 14 3.26 0.88 4.56
C ALA A 14 2.11 1.63 5.26
N ARG A 15 1.03 0.93 5.63
CA ARG A 15 -0.06 1.52 6.41
C ARG A 15 0.43 2.04 7.76
N ASP A 16 1.20 1.25 8.50
CA ASP A 16 1.68 1.62 9.83
C ASP A 16 2.67 2.81 9.77
N LEU A 17 3.53 2.84 8.75
CA LEU A 17 4.40 3.99 8.48
C LEU A 17 3.58 5.26 8.23
N LEU A 18 2.55 5.18 7.37
CA LEU A 18 1.69 6.33 7.06
C LEU A 18 0.90 6.80 8.28
N ALA A 19 0.37 5.88 9.09
CA ALA A 19 -0.31 6.23 10.34
C ALA A 19 0.64 6.95 11.31
N THR A 20 1.87 6.42 11.47
CA THR A 20 2.90 7.04 12.31
C THR A 20 3.24 8.46 11.84
N LEU A 21 3.39 8.66 10.52
CA LEU A 21 3.67 9.98 9.94
C LEU A 21 2.49 10.95 10.12
N ALA A 22 1.26 10.46 10.07
CA ALA A 22 0.05 11.27 10.26
C ALA A 22 -0.18 11.65 11.74
N GLU A 23 0.15 10.77 12.67
CA GLU A 23 0.00 10.99 14.12
C GLU A 23 1.13 11.84 14.72
N GLY A 24 2.34 11.71 14.18
CA GLY A 24 3.51 12.31 14.79
C GLY A 24 3.54 13.83 14.70
N ARG A 25 3.92 14.46 15.82
CA ARG A 25 4.28 15.88 15.91
C ARG A 25 5.76 15.97 16.29
N GLY A 26 6.64 16.25 15.34
CA GLY A 26 8.08 16.36 15.58
C GLY A 26 8.94 16.35 14.32
N LEU A 27 10.26 16.54 14.48
CA LEU A 27 11.24 16.40 13.40
C LEU A 27 11.45 14.92 13.08
N TYR A 28 11.15 14.53 11.85
CA TYR A 28 11.45 13.19 11.35
C TYR A 28 12.87 13.15 10.78
N CYS A 29 13.57 12.03 10.98
CA CYS A 29 14.80 11.75 10.25
C CYS A 29 14.44 11.36 8.80
N GLU A 30 14.69 12.26 7.85
CA GLU A 30 14.35 12.04 6.44
C GLU A 30 14.96 10.76 5.86
N ASP A 31 16.22 10.46 6.21
CA ASP A 31 16.92 9.26 5.75
C ASP A 31 16.26 7.98 6.26
N LEU A 32 15.81 7.96 7.52
CA LEU A 32 15.12 6.81 8.08
C LEU A 32 13.78 6.56 7.38
N VAL A 33 13.00 7.62 7.15
CA VAL A 33 11.72 7.53 6.43
C VAL A 33 11.95 7.03 5.01
N ARG A 34 12.98 7.56 4.32
CA ARG A 34 13.36 7.12 2.97
C ARG A 34 13.75 5.65 2.92
N THR A 35 14.58 5.19 3.85
CA THR A 35 15.00 3.79 3.92
C THR A 35 13.81 2.86 4.16
N LEU A 36 12.93 3.20 5.09
CA LEU A 36 11.71 2.42 5.37
C LEU A 36 10.79 2.38 4.15
N ALA A 37 10.55 3.52 3.51
CA ALA A 37 9.74 3.60 2.29
C ALA A 37 10.33 2.72 1.17
N MET A 38 11.63 2.78 0.92
CA MET A 38 12.29 1.94 -0.10
C MET A 38 12.18 0.44 0.22
N ALA A 39 12.32 0.05 1.48
CA ALA A 39 12.19 -1.35 1.89
C ALA A 39 10.75 -1.88 1.67
N LEU A 40 9.75 -1.07 2.00
CA LEU A 40 8.34 -1.43 1.81
C LEU A 40 7.96 -1.46 0.33
N LEU A 41 8.39 -0.46 -0.44
CA LEU A 41 8.11 -0.36 -1.88
C LEU A 41 8.70 -1.52 -2.69
N ARG A 42 9.83 -2.10 -2.25
CA ARG A 42 10.46 -3.25 -2.91
C ARG A 42 9.52 -4.45 -3.06
N HIS A 43 8.66 -4.68 -2.08
CA HIS A 43 7.74 -5.81 -2.05
C HIS A 43 6.28 -5.37 -2.19
N TYR A 44 6.03 -4.10 -2.48
CA TYR A 44 4.68 -3.57 -2.58
C TYR A 44 3.98 -4.18 -3.81
N PRO A 45 2.69 -4.54 -3.69
CA PRO A 45 1.96 -5.14 -4.80
C PRO A 45 1.96 -4.23 -6.03
N SER A 46 2.02 -4.84 -7.21
CA SER A 46 1.85 -4.11 -8.47
C SER A 46 0.43 -3.53 -8.55
N GLN A 47 0.21 -2.54 -9.42
CA GLN A 47 -1.13 -2.01 -9.64
C GLN A 47 -2.13 -3.11 -10.03
N SER A 48 -1.70 -4.06 -10.86
CA SER A 48 -2.47 -5.25 -11.24
C SER A 48 -2.86 -6.12 -10.05
N ASP A 49 -1.96 -6.33 -9.07
CA ASP A 49 -2.28 -7.10 -7.86
C ASP A 49 -3.34 -6.39 -7.01
N ILE A 50 -3.24 -5.06 -6.89
CA ILE A 50 -4.22 -4.25 -6.15
C ILE A 50 -5.58 -4.31 -6.84
N ASP A 51 -5.57 -4.16 -8.15
CA ASP A 51 -6.72 -4.23 -9.03
C ASP A 51 -7.47 -5.57 -8.95
N GLU A 52 -6.74 -6.69 -8.96
CA GLU A 52 -7.29 -8.02 -8.72
C GLU A 52 -7.85 -8.15 -7.29
N SER A 53 -7.14 -7.62 -6.29
CA SER A 53 -7.62 -7.64 -4.90
C SER A 53 -8.90 -6.83 -4.71
N ALA A 54 -9.06 -5.73 -5.44
CA ALA A 54 -10.25 -4.88 -5.41
C ALA A 54 -11.47 -5.56 -6.06
N ILE A 55 -11.24 -6.39 -7.09
CA ILE A 55 -12.29 -7.23 -7.69
C ILE A 55 -12.69 -8.35 -6.73
N ALA A 56 -11.71 -8.98 -6.07
CA ALA A 56 -11.95 -10.10 -5.16
C ALA A 56 -12.60 -9.68 -3.83
N LEU A 57 -12.28 -8.48 -3.34
CA LEU A 57 -12.74 -7.94 -2.06
C LEU A 57 -13.32 -6.52 -2.22
N PRO A 58 -14.46 -6.37 -2.93
CA PRO A 58 -15.04 -5.06 -3.23
C PRO A 58 -15.50 -4.31 -1.97
N ASP A 59 -15.87 -5.03 -0.91
CA ASP A 59 -16.30 -4.44 0.35
C ASP A 59 -15.16 -3.79 1.16
N VAL A 60 -13.90 -4.11 0.83
CA VAL A 60 -12.70 -3.56 1.49
C VAL A 60 -12.22 -2.27 0.82
N TRP A 61 -12.28 -2.19 -0.51
CA TRP A 61 -11.67 -1.12 -1.29
C TRP A 61 -12.65 -0.04 -1.79
N ALA A 62 -13.95 -0.26 -1.61
CA ALA A 62 -15.12 0.45 -2.17
C ALA A 62 -15.77 -0.26 -3.37
N LYS A 63 -17.08 -0.02 -3.57
CA LYS A 63 -17.94 -0.73 -4.54
C LYS A 63 -17.27 -0.81 -5.91
N ALA A 64 -17.27 -2.01 -6.49
CA ALA A 64 -16.62 -2.34 -7.77
C ALA A 64 -16.92 -1.37 -8.94
N GLU A 65 -18.07 -0.68 -8.92
CA GLU A 65 -18.43 0.36 -9.89
C GLU A 65 -17.44 1.54 -9.93
N GLU A 66 -16.86 1.95 -8.80
CA GLU A 66 -15.88 3.03 -8.75
C GLU A 66 -14.51 2.59 -9.28
N VAL A 67 -14.12 1.35 -9.01
CA VAL A 67 -12.87 0.75 -9.50
C VAL A 67 -12.91 0.58 -11.02
N ALA A 68 -14.03 0.09 -11.57
CA ALA A 68 -14.22 -0.06 -13.00
C ALA A 68 -14.19 1.28 -13.77
N ASN A 69 -14.69 2.36 -13.16
CA ASN A 69 -14.69 3.69 -13.78
C ASN A 69 -13.30 4.32 -13.85
N ARG A 70 -12.39 4.00 -12.92
CA ARG A 70 -11.01 4.51 -12.90
C ARG A 70 -10.16 3.98 -14.06
N ARG A 71 -10.42 2.76 -14.53
CA ARG A 71 -9.71 2.15 -15.68
C ARG A 71 -10.13 2.72 -17.04
N ARG A 72 -11.24 3.45 -17.11
CA ARG A 72 -11.76 4.05 -18.36
C ARG A 72 -11.27 5.48 -18.59
N ARG A 73 -10.48 6.05 -17.70
CA ARG A 73 -9.92 7.41 -17.79
C ARG A 73 -8.45 7.41 -18.13
#